data_AF-A0A644WBN9-F1
#
_entry.id   AF-A0A644WBN9-F1
#
_cell.length_a   1.000
_cell.length_b   1.000
_cell.length_c   1.000
_cell.angle_alpha   90.00
_cell.angle_beta   90.00
_cell.angle_gamma   90.00
#
_symmetry.space_group_name_H-M   'P 1'
#
loop_
_entity.id
_entity.type
_entity.pdbx_description
1 polymer ?
#
loop_
_entity_poly.entity_id
_entity_poly.type
_entity_poly.pdbx_seq_one_letter_code
_entity_poly.pdbx_strand_id
1 'polypeptide(L)'
;MKFEDIEIMSPVGSYESLMGAIQGGANSVYFGVGELNMRSRSANNFTIDDLRNIVAIAQENNLRTYLTLNTIIYNEELDYMRKVVDAAKESNITAIIASDMAVIAYAREKKVEVHLSTQCNVTNTEAVKFYSQFADVIVTAREVSLEKVKQITTFIKENNIKGPSGRLVQIECFVHGALCMAVSGKCYISLDNANKSANKGACLQYCRRPYKVTDIDGGTELVVDNQYIMSPKDLKTIDFLDKVLDAGVRVLKIEGRGRSAEYVKTVTKTYKQAVKAYFDGEFTQENKDKWNKELSKVYNRGFWDGYYLGQTIGEWTEKYGSRATKVKEFIGTITNYFKDINVAEVRLETGELTIGDDIIILGKTTGVYEDTIKEIRVDLLSVEKAVKGDMFSIPTHEIIRRGDKLYKIKDAEI
;
A
#
# COMPACT_ATOMS: atom_id res chain seq x y z
N MET A 1 25.26 -5.09 4.90
CA MET A 1 24.00 -4.37 4.59
C MET A 1 23.90 -3.25 5.60
N LYS A 2 23.44 -2.07 5.19
CA LYS A 2 23.19 -0.93 6.07
C LYS A 2 21.73 -0.51 6.00
N PHE A 3 21.30 0.33 6.95
CA PHE A 3 19.94 0.87 6.98
C PHE A 3 19.56 1.57 5.68
N GLU A 4 20.50 2.30 5.08
CA GLU A 4 20.30 3.06 3.84
C GLU A 4 20.15 2.16 2.60
N ASP A 5 20.58 0.90 2.70
CA ASP A 5 20.41 -0.09 1.62
C ASP A 5 18.97 -0.62 1.55
N ILE A 6 18.13 -0.37 2.56
CA ILE A 6 16.76 -0.86 2.63
C ILE A 6 15.77 0.22 2.19
N GLU A 7 14.97 -0.15 1.20
CA GLU A 7 13.93 0.70 0.65
C GLU A 7 12.55 0.29 1.18
N ILE A 8 11.88 1.22 1.87
CA ILE A 8 10.45 1.09 2.17
C ILE A 8 9.66 1.70 1.00
N MET A 9 8.99 0.85 0.24
CA MET A 9 8.17 1.27 -0.89
C MET A 9 6.68 1.29 -0.53
N SER A 10 6.09 2.48 -0.59
CA SER A 10 4.72 2.73 -0.13
C SER A 10 3.71 2.84 -1.27
N PRO A 11 2.50 2.28 -1.10
CA PRO A 11 1.44 2.38 -2.09
C PRO A 11 0.76 3.75 -2.05
N VAL A 12 0.57 4.35 -3.23
CA VAL A 12 -0.12 5.63 -3.35
C VAL A 12 -1.24 5.53 -4.38
N GLY A 13 -2.43 6.02 -4.01
CA GLY A 13 -3.60 6.11 -4.88
C GLY A 13 -4.34 7.44 -4.75
N SER A 14 -3.75 8.44 -4.12
CA SER A 14 -4.26 9.82 -4.05
C SER A 14 -3.17 10.74 -3.51
N TYR A 15 -3.33 12.06 -3.65
CA TYR A 15 -2.40 13.02 -3.07
C TYR A 15 -2.34 12.93 -1.54
N GLU A 16 -3.47 12.69 -0.87
CA GLU A 16 -3.51 12.45 0.59
C GLU A 16 -2.62 11.26 0.97
N SER A 17 -2.71 10.15 0.22
CA SER A 17 -1.87 8.98 0.46
C SER A 17 -0.39 9.19 0.12
N LEU A 18 -0.08 10.07 -0.85
CA LEU A 18 1.29 10.47 -1.18
C LEU A 18 1.92 11.21 0.00
N MET A 19 1.21 12.20 0.53
CA MET A 19 1.63 12.92 1.72
C MET A 19 1.70 11.99 2.94
N GLY A 20 0.78 11.04 3.08
CA GLY A 20 0.85 9.99 4.09
C GLY A 20 2.11 9.13 3.97
N ALA A 21 2.54 8.75 2.76
CA ALA A 21 3.79 8.04 2.53
C ALA A 21 5.02 8.87 2.93
N ILE A 22 5.02 10.17 2.58
CA ILE A 22 6.07 11.13 2.99
C ILE A 22 6.15 11.22 4.52
N GLN A 23 5.02 11.47 5.18
CA GLN A 23 4.91 11.53 6.65
C GLN A 23 5.32 10.21 7.32
N GLY A 24 5.11 9.09 6.64
CA GLY A 24 5.54 7.77 7.07
C GLY A 24 7.04 7.51 6.91
N GLY A 25 7.78 8.36 6.20
CA GLY A 25 9.20 8.19 5.94
C GLY A 25 9.51 7.13 4.87
N ALA A 26 8.65 7.02 3.86
CA ALA A 26 8.90 6.16 2.70
C ALA A 26 10.23 6.51 2.01
N ASN A 27 10.84 5.53 1.35
CA ASN A 27 11.99 5.77 0.45
C ASN A 27 11.53 5.91 -1.01
N SER A 28 10.40 5.31 -1.33
CA SER A 28 9.80 5.36 -2.65
C SER A 28 8.29 5.19 -2.58
N VAL A 29 7.61 5.63 -3.64
CA VAL A 29 6.18 5.48 -3.81
C VAL A 29 5.88 4.80 -5.13
N TYR A 30 4.88 3.93 -5.13
CA TYR A 30 4.37 3.34 -6.36
C TYR A 30 2.88 3.60 -6.56
N PHE A 31 2.51 3.94 -7.79
CA PHE A 31 1.17 4.34 -8.17
C PHE A 31 0.87 3.93 -9.61
N GLY A 32 -0.41 3.97 -9.99
CA GLY A 32 -0.84 3.74 -11.37
C GLY A 32 -1.46 5.00 -11.95
N VAL A 33 -1.41 5.13 -13.27
CA VAL A 33 -2.18 6.13 -14.03
C VAL A 33 -3.09 5.43 -15.02
N GLY A 34 -4.26 6.02 -15.26
CA GLY A 34 -5.20 5.51 -16.25
C GLY A 34 -5.57 4.03 -16.06
N GLU A 35 -5.63 3.28 -17.16
CA GLU A 35 -6.28 1.95 -17.18
C GLU A 35 -5.33 0.74 -17.13
N LEU A 36 -4.06 0.89 -17.52
CA LEU A 36 -3.10 -0.23 -17.70
C LEU A 36 -2.40 -0.66 -16.39
N ASN A 37 -3.14 -0.69 -15.28
CA ASN A 37 -2.61 -1.09 -13.99
C ASN A 37 -3.63 -1.92 -13.18
N MET A 38 -3.12 -2.78 -12.28
CA MET A 38 -3.97 -3.71 -11.51
C MET A 38 -4.98 -3.08 -10.53
N ARG A 39 -5.04 -1.75 -10.42
CA ARG A 39 -5.97 -1.04 -9.54
C ARG A 39 -6.80 0.02 -10.25
N SER A 40 -6.77 0.05 -11.58
CA SER A 40 -7.47 1.04 -12.41
C SER A 40 -8.98 1.15 -12.16
N ARG A 41 -9.63 0.18 -11.51
CA ARG A 41 -11.06 0.26 -11.17
C ARG A 41 -11.36 0.33 -9.67
N SER A 42 -10.34 0.46 -8.83
CA SER A 42 -10.48 0.28 -7.37
C SER A 42 -9.71 1.31 -6.53
N ALA A 43 -8.97 2.23 -7.15
CA ALA A 43 -8.31 3.34 -6.49
C ALA A 43 -8.74 4.66 -7.17
N ASN A 44 -8.62 5.79 -6.46
CA ASN A 44 -8.69 7.10 -7.10
C ASN A 44 -7.50 7.19 -8.06
N ASN A 45 -7.74 7.18 -9.36
CA ASN A 45 -6.61 7.10 -10.29
C ASN A 45 -6.05 8.47 -10.56
N PHE A 46 -4.73 8.57 -10.44
CA PHE A 46 -3.99 9.63 -11.10
C PHE A 46 -4.14 9.51 -12.62
N THR A 47 -4.00 10.64 -13.27
CA THR A 47 -3.95 10.76 -14.71
C THR A 47 -2.50 10.89 -15.18
N ILE A 48 -2.28 10.85 -16.49
CA ILE A 48 -0.95 11.12 -17.07
C ILE A 48 -0.49 12.55 -16.73
N ASP A 49 -1.42 13.50 -16.65
CA ASP A 49 -1.11 14.91 -16.38
C ASP A 49 -0.63 15.14 -14.94
N ASP A 50 -1.00 14.24 -14.01
CA ASP A 50 -0.54 14.27 -12.62
C ASP A 50 0.94 13.89 -12.47
N LEU A 51 1.55 13.20 -13.45
CA LEU A 51 2.91 12.64 -13.32
C LEU A 51 3.94 13.69 -12.94
N ARG A 52 3.93 14.85 -13.60
CA ARG A 52 4.89 15.94 -13.34
C ARG A 52 4.77 16.46 -11.91
N ASN A 53 3.54 16.63 -11.43
CA ASN A 53 3.29 17.12 -10.08
C ASN A 53 3.70 16.09 -9.02
N ILE A 54 3.37 14.81 -9.24
CA ILE A 54 3.77 13.72 -8.33
C ILE A 54 5.30 13.63 -8.25
N VAL A 55 6.00 13.72 -9.39
CA VAL A 55 7.47 13.69 -9.41
C VAL A 55 8.07 14.90 -8.72
N ALA A 56 7.52 16.11 -8.91
CA ALA A 56 7.98 17.31 -8.22
C ALA A 56 7.87 17.16 -6.68
N ILE A 57 6.69 16.76 -6.19
CA ILE A 57 6.47 16.49 -4.75
C ILE A 57 7.44 15.42 -4.23
N ALA A 58 7.63 14.34 -4.99
CA ALA A 58 8.54 13.27 -4.60
C ALA A 58 9.99 13.74 -4.54
N GLN A 59 10.45 14.53 -5.52
CA GLN A 59 11.81 15.08 -5.55
C GLN A 59 12.08 16.02 -4.37
N GLU A 60 11.14 16.91 -4.06
CA GLU A 60 11.22 17.79 -2.87
C GLU A 60 11.39 17.00 -1.56
N ASN A 61 10.87 15.77 -1.52
CA ASN A 61 10.90 14.90 -0.35
C ASN A 61 11.90 13.73 -0.49
N ASN A 62 12.81 13.76 -1.47
CA ASN A 62 13.82 12.72 -1.72
C ASN A 62 13.26 11.30 -1.92
N LEU A 63 12.07 11.20 -2.54
CA LEU A 63 11.41 9.95 -2.86
C LEU A 63 11.66 9.52 -4.30
N ARG A 64 11.85 8.21 -4.49
CA ARG A 64 11.77 7.58 -5.82
C ARG A 64 10.32 7.35 -6.22
N THR A 65 10.03 7.44 -7.51
CA THR A 65 8.68 7.30 -8.07
C THR A 65 8.61 6.11 -9.01
N TYR A 66 7.66 5.20 -8.76
CA TYR A 66 7.47 4.03 -9.61
C TYR A 66 6.07 3.96 -10.19
N LEU A 67 6.00 3.92 -11.51
CA LEU A 67 4.76 3.84 -12.23
C LEU A 67 4.42 2.38 -12.55
N THR A 68 3.24 1.90 -12.14
CA THR A 68 2.81 0.55 -12.47
C THR A 68 2.15 0.49 -13.84
N LEU A 69 2.71 -0.31 -14.75
CA LEU A 69 2.12 -0.72 -16.02
C LEU A 69 2.10 -2.26 -16.06
N ASN A 70 1.35 -2.84 -15.13
CA ASN A 70 1.44 -4.25 -14.79
C ASN A 70 0.14 -5.00 -15.07
N THR A 71 -0.38 -4.84 -16.28
CA THR A 71 -1.52 -5.60 -16.79
C THR A 71 -1.14 -6.30 -18.09
N ILE A 72 -1.93 -7.28 -18.49
CA ILE A 72 -1.87 -7.87 -19.84
C ILE A 72 -2.21 -6.77 -20.86
N ILE A 73 -1.42 -6.65 -21.92
CA ILE A 73 -1.60 -5.67 -23.00
C ILE A 73 -2.06 -6.37 -24.28
N TYR A 74 -3.08 -5.82 -24.93
CA TYR A 74 -3.53 -6.24 -26.26
C TYR A 74 -3.05 -5.25 -27.33
N ASN A 75 -3.12 -5.65 -28.60
CA ASN A 75 -2.64 -4.84 -29.72
C ASN A 75 -3.28 -3.45 -29.76
N GLU A 76 -4.57 -3.35 -29.45
CA GLU A 76 -5.33 -2.10 -29.45
C GLU A 76 -4.89 -1.15 -28.32
N GLU A 77 -4.20 -1.67 -27.30
CA GLU A 77 -3.70 -0.91 -26.16
C GLU A 77 -2.23 -0.49 -26.33
N LEU A 78 -1.54 -0.92 -27.39
CA LEU A 78 -0.11 -0.65 -27.59
C LEU A 78 0.18 0.85 -27.72
N ASP A 79 -0.62 1.60 -28.46
CA ASP A 79 -0.40 3.04 -28.64
C ASP A 79 -0.58 3.80 -27.32
N TYR A 80 -1.60 3.43 -26.54
CA TYR A 80 -1.82 4.01 -25.22
C TYR A 80 -0.69 3.63 -24.25
N MET A 81 -0.23 2.38 -24.27
CA MET A 81 0.93 1.92 -23.51
C MET A 81 2.17 2.74 -23.83
N ARG A 82 2.47 2.96 -25.12
CA ARG A 82 3.61 3.77 -25.56
C ARG A 82 3.50 5.20 -25.05
N LYS A 83 2.32 5.81 -25.18
CA LYS A 83 2.04 7.16 -24.64
C LYS A 83 2.31 7.25 -23.13
N VAL A 84 1.90 6.25 -22.35
CA VAL A 84 2.14 6.26 -20.89
C VAL A 84 3.64 6.11 -20.58
N VAL A 85 4.36 5.24 -21.29
CA VAL A 85 5.82 5.08 -21.11
C VAL A 85 6.58 6.35 -21.50
N ASP A 86 6.22 6.99 -22.61
CA ASP A 86 6.82 8.24 -23.05
C ASP A 86 6.56 9.36 -22.03
N ALA A 87 5.34 9.49 -21.52
CA ALA A 87 5.01 10.46 -20.48
C ALA A 87 5.75 10.20 -19.15
N ALA A 88 5.97 8.93 -18.80
CA ALA A 88 6.78 8.55 -17.64
C ALA A 88 8.24 8.98 -17.81
N LYS A 89 8.80 8.81 -19.02
CA LYS A 89 10.15 9.26 -19.37
C LYS A 89 10.27 10.78 -19.28
N GLU A 90 9.36 11.51 -19.91
CA GLU A 90 9.33 12.98 -19.92
C GLU A 90 9.16 13.58 -18.53
N SER A 91 8.41 12.91 -17.65
CA SER A 91 8.18 13.35 -16.27
C SER A 91 9.30 12.93 -15.32
N ASN A 92 10.33 12.21 -15.78
CA ASN A 92 11.42 11.68 -14.96
C ASN A 92 10.95 10.72 -13.84
N ILE A 93 9.98 9.84 -14.16
CA ILE A 93 9.65 8.70 -13.29
C ILE A 93 10.90 7.83 -13.10
N THR A 94 11.17 7.41 -11.85
CA THR A 94 12.38 6.65 -11.54
C THR A 94 12.38 5.28 -12.22
N ALA A 95 11.28 4.53 -12.13
CA ALA A 95 11.15 3.22 -12.78
C ALA A 95 9.70 2.88 -13.12
N ILE A 96 9.52 1.92 -14.04
CA ILE A 96 8.22 1.33 -14.35
C ILE A 96 8.16 -0.10 -13.78
N ILE A 97 7.10 -0.38 -13.02
CA ILE A 97 6.79 -1.75 -12.56
C ILE A 97 5.93 -2.44 -13.63
N ALA A 98 6.51 -3.40 -14.36
CA ALA A 98 5.89 -4.02 -15.52
C ALA A 98 5.90 -5.56 -15.47
N SER A 99 4.97 -6.17 -16.20
CA SER A 99 4.90 -7.64 -16.38
C SER A 99 4.82 -8.07 -17.83
N ASP A 100 4.14 -7.28 -18.66
CA ASP A 100 4.00 -7.55 -20.09
C ASP A 100 5.31 -7.29 -20.85
N MET A 101 5.70 -8.21 -21.72
CA MET A 101 6.95 -8.14 -22.46
C MET A 101 7.03 -6.92 -23.38
N ALA A 102 5.90 -6.47 -23.96
CA ALA A 102 5.88 -5.29 -24.81
C ALA A 102 6.16 -4.02 -24.00
N VAL A 103 5.63 -3.92 -22.78
CA VAL A 103 5.92 -2.81 -21.85
C VAL A 103 7.39 -2.83 -21.45
N ILE A 104 7.90 -4.00 -21.04
CA ILE A 104 9.29 -4.16 -20.61
C ILE A 104 10.25 -3.77 -21.74
N ALA A 105 10.02 -4.27 -22.95
CA ALA A 105 10.86 -3.98 -24.11
C ALA A 105 10.85 -2.49 -24.47
N TYR A 106 9.67 -1.87 -24.54
CA TYR A 106 9.54 -0.46 -24.91
C TYR A 106 10.10 0.49 -23.84
N ALA A 107 9.87 0.21 -22.55
CA ALA A 107 10.45 0.99 -21.46
C ALA A 107 11.99 0.99 -21.53
N ARG A 108 12.60 -0.16 -21.86
CA ARG A 108 14.05 -0.24 -22.06
C ARG A 108 14.53 0.51 -23.29
N GLU A 109 13.82 0.40 -24.41
CA GLU A 109 14.11 1.20 -25.62
C GLU A 109 14.14 2.69 -25.29
N LYS A 110 13.21 3.16 -24.46
CA LYS A 110 13.12 4.55 -23.97
C LYS A 110 14.06 4.87 -22.81
N LYS A 111 14.91 3.93 -22.39
CA LYS A 111 15.85 4.07 -21.27
C LYS A 111 15.15 4.52 -19.99
N VAL A 112 14.03 3.88 -19.67
CA VAL A 112 13.35 3.94 -18.38
C VAL A 112 13.70 2.67 -17.61
N GLU A 113 14.07 2.80 -16.33
CA GLU A 113 14.38 1.66 -15.49
C GLU A 113 13.14 0.77 -15.33
N VAL A 114 13.32 -0.55 -15.33
CA VAL A 114 12.22 -1.51 -15.20
C VAL A 114 12.38 -2.32 -13.91
N HIS A 115 11.29 -2.38 -13.15
CA HIS A 115 11.12 -3.28 -12.02
C HIS A 115 10.12 -4.36 -12.42
N LEU A 116 10.46 -5.63 -12.21
CA LEU A 116 9.62 -6.73 -12.64
C LEU A 116 8.47 -6.97 -11.65
N SER A 117 7.23 -6.81 -12.11
CA SER A 117 6.03 -7.02 -11.31
C SER A 117 5.90 -8.47 -10.83
N THR A 118 5.33 -8.67 -9.63
CA THR A 118 4.96 -10.00 -9.09
C THR A 118 4.08 -10.83 -10.03
N GLN A 119 3.42 -10.17 -11.00
CA GLN A 119 2.65 -10.84 -12.04
C GLN A 119 3.49 -11.77 -12.94
N CYS A 120 4.81 -11.59 -13.03
CA CYS A 120 5.70 -12.50 -13.76
C CYS A 120 5.95 -13.82 -13.03
N ASN A 121 5.45 -13.98 -11.80
CA ASN A 121 5.51 -15.21 -11.02
C ASN A 121 6.94 -15.80 -10.91
N VAL A 122 7.93 -14.97 -10.55
CA VAL A 122 9.32 -15.41 -10.40
C VAL A 122 9.51 -16.21 -9.11
N THR A 123 9.90 -17.47 -9.27
CA THR A 123 9.99 -18.46 -8.17
C THR A 123 11.35 -19.16 -8.06
N ASN A 124 12.28 -18.92 -9.00
CA ASN A 124 13.56 -19.61 -9.07
C ASN A 124 14.68 -18.73 -9.67
N THR A 125 15.91 -19.20 -9.53
CA THR A 125 17.14 -18.49 -9.94
C THR A 125 17.29 -18.33 -11.45
N GLU A 126 16.86 -19.31 -12.24
CA GLU A 126 16.94 -19.23 -13.72
C GLU A 126 15.99 -18.16 -14.27
N ALA A 127 14.78 -18.04 -13.70
CA ALA A 127 13.88 -16.95 -14.02
C ALA A 127 14.50 -15.59 -13.65
N VAL A 128 15.14 -15.46 -12.49
CA VAL A 128 15.87 -14.25 -12.11
C VAL A 128 16.98 -13.92 -13.11
N LYS A 129 17.79 -14.91 -13.51
CA LYS A 129 18.85 -14.73 -14.51
C LYS A 129 18.29 -14.29 -15.86
N PHE A 130 17.19 -14.90 -16.32
CA PHE A 130 16.52 -14.50 -17.55
C PHE A 130 16.05 -13.04 -17.49
N TYR A 131 15.31 -12.68 -16.44
CA TYR A 131 14.75 -11.32 -16.30
C TYR A 131 15.79 -10.25 -15.95
N SER A 132 16.97 -10.63 -15.42
CA SER A 132 18.06 -9.69 -15.11
C SER A 132 18.55 -8.90 -16.32
N GLN A 133 18.36 -9.44 -17.53
CA GLN A 133 18.69 -8.73 -18.77
C GLN A 133 17.82 -7.50 -18.97
N PHE A 134 16.66 -7.43 -18.32
CA PHE A 134 15.64 -6.42 -18.53
C PHE A 134 15.32 -5.56 -17.31
N ALA A 135 15.54 -6.06 -16.09
CA ALA A 135 15.10 -5.41 -14.86
C ALA A 135 16.22 -5.35 -13.81
N ASP A 136 16.27 -4.23 -13.08
CA ASP A 136 17.20 -4.02 -11.97
C ASP A 136 16.63 -4.50 -10.63
N VAL A 137 15.31 -4.54 -10.51
CA VAL A 137 14.58 -5.03 -9.34
C VAL A 137 13.59 -6.11 -9.78
N ILE A 138 13.56 -7.23 -9.07
CA ILE A 138 12.63 -8.33 -9.34
C ILE A 138 11.79 -8.62 -8.11
N VAL A 139 10.47 -8.59 -8.29
CA VAL A 139 9.52 -8.99 -7.25
C VAL A 139 9.32 -10.49 -7.30
N THR A 140 9.67 -11.19 -6.22
CA THR A 140 9.41 -12.63 -6.11
C THR A 140 7.90 -12.90 -5.98
N ALA A 141 7.48 -14.09 -6.39
CA ALA A 141 6.12 -14.54 -6.14
C ALA A 141 5.88 -14.66 -4.62
N ARG A 142 4.65 -14.37 -4.18
CA ARG A 142 4.30 -14.31 -2.75
C ARG A 142 4.27 -15.68 -2.06
N GLU A 143 4.22 -16.75 -2.83
CA GLU A 143 4.28 -18.15 -2.38
C GLU A 143 5.72 -18.67 -2.15
N VAL A 144 6.75 -17.88 -2.46
CA VAL A 144 8.16 -18.25 -2.25
C VAL A 144 8.54 -18.03 -0.79
N SER A 145 9.03 -19.07 -0.11
CA SER A 145 9.48 -18.97 1.29
C SER A 145 10.76 -18.12 1.44
N LEU A 146 11.01 -17.56 2.63
CA LEU A 146 12.20 -16.73 2.87
C LEU A 146 13.52 -17.50 2.72
N GLU A 147 13.51 -18.80 2.98
CA GLU A 147 14.66 -19.66 2.71
C GLU A 147 14.99 -19.69 1.21
N LYS A 148 13.96 -19.86 0.36
CA LYS A 148 14.12 -19.82 -1.10
C LYS A 148 14.49 -18.42 -1.60
N VAL A 149 13.95 -17.36 -0.99
CA VAL A 149 14.38 -15.98 -1.26
C VAL A 149 15.87 -15.81 -0.94
N LYS A 150 16.34 -16.35 0.19
CA LYS A 150 17.77 -16.33 0.57
C LYS A 150 18.63 -17.07 -0.45
N GLN A 151 18.19 -18.24 -0.93
CA GLN A 151 18.88 -18.97 -2.00
C GLN A 151 18.99 -18.12 -3.28
N ILE A 152 17.91 -17.43 -3.67
CA ILE A 152 17.90 -16.53 -4.82
C ILE A 152 18.89 -15.36 -4.63
N THR A 153 18.87 -14.68 -3.47
CA THR A 153 19.74 -13.53 -3.24
C THR A 153 21.21 -13.92 -3.11
N THR A 154 21.52 -15.10 -2.57
CA THR A 154 22.87 -15.67 -2.57
C THR A 154 23.34 -15.97 -3.99
N PHE A 155 22.50 -16.66 -4.79
CA PHE A 155 22.80 -16.96 -6.19
C PHE A 155 23.12 -15.70 -7.01
N ILE A 156 22.34 -14.62 -6.85
CA ILE A 156 22.59 -13.33 -7.51
C ILE A 156 24.00 -12.81 -7.21
N LYS A 157 24.41 -12.86 -5.94
CA LYS A 157 25.73 -12.35 -5.51
C LYS A 157 26.86 -13.22 -6.03
N GLU A 158 26.76 -14.54 -5.85
CA GLU A 158 27.81 -15.49 -6.23
C GLU A 158 28.03 -15.54 -7.75
N ASN A 159 26.97 -15.40 -8.53
CA ASN A 159 27.02 -15.43 -10.00
C ASN A 159 27.09 -14.02 -10.62
N ASN A 160 27.22 -12.97 -9.80
CA ASN A 160 27.31 -11.58 -10.23
C ASN A 160 26.18 -11.19 -11.21
N ILE A 161 24.94 -11.60 -10.90
CA ILE A 161 23.77 -11.34 -11.75
C ILE A 161 23.40 -9.86 -11.65
N LYS A 162 23.56 -9.13 -12.75
CA LYS A 162 23.39 -7.69 -12.84
C LYS A 162 22.21 -7.30 -13.71
N GLY A 163 21.51 -6.24 -13.30
CA GLY A 163 20.48 -5.60 -14.09
C GLY A 163 21.05 -4.66 -15.17
N PRO A 164 20.19 -4.02 -15.98
CA PRO A 164 20.60 -3.03 -16.97
C PRO A 164 21.42 -1.86 -16.41
N SER A 165 21.27 -1.51 -15.13
CA SER A 165 22.09 -0.48 -14.47
C SER A 165 23.54 -0.91 -14.22
N GLY A 166 23.90 -2.18 -14.44
CA GLY A 166 25.21 -2.73 -14.13
C GLY A 166 25.44 -3.04 -12.64
N ARG A 167 24.42 -2.80 -11.80
CA ARG A 167 24.38 -3.18 -10.39
C ARG A 167 23.77 -4.58 -10.23
N LEU A 168 24.05 -5.24 -9.12
CA LEU A 168 23.41 -6.52 -8.80
C LEU A 168 21.89 -6.34 -8.76
N VAL A 169 21.18 -7.32 -9.33
CA VAL A 169 19.72 -7.36 -9.26
C VAL A 169 19.28 -7.35 -7.80
N GLN A 170 18.30 -6.51 -7.48
CA GLN A 170 17.71 -6.45 -6.15
C GLN A 170 16.42 -7.27 -6.09
N ILE A 171 16.20 -7.92 -4.95
CA ILE A 171 14.95 -8.63 -4.67
C ILE A 171 14.01 -7.72 -3.88
N GLU A 172 12.78 -7.65 -4.38
CA GLU A 172 11.64 -7.00 -3.75
C GLU A 172 10.66 -8.05 -3.23
N CYS A 173 10.16 -7.86 -2.01
CA CYS A 173 9.12 -8.70 -1.41
C CYS A 173 8.00 -7.83 -0.84
N PHE A 174 6.77 -8.36 -0.90
CA PHE A 174 5.67 -7.78 -0.15
C PHE A 174 5.89 -8.05 1.34
N VAL A 175 5.69 -7.05 2.20
CA VAL A 175 5.86 -7.20 3.66
C VAL A 175 4.57 -6.99 4.42
N HIS A 176 3.60 -6.28 3.82
CA HIS A 176 2.35 -5.98 4.49
C HIS A 176 1.19 -5.81 3.51
N GLY A 177 -0.02 -6.14 3.97
CA GLY A 177 -1.28 -5.82 3.31
C GLY A 177 -1.96 -7.01 2.64
N ALA A 178 -2.92 -6.70 1.77
CA ALA A 178 -3.83 -7.69 1.21
C ALA A 178 -3.12 -8.83 0.47
N LEU A 179 -3.42 -10.08 0.86
CA LEU A 179 -2.95 -11.28 0.16
C LEU A 179 -4.02 -11.82 -0.81
N CYS A 180 -3.56 -12.44 -1.89
CA CYS A 180 -4.41 -13.18 -2.82
C CYS A 180 -4.36 -14.66 -2.46
N MET A 181 -5.48 -15.36 -2.64
CA MET A 181 -5.51 -16.81 -2.52
C MET A 181 -4.94 -17.51 -3.77
N ALA A 182 -5.06 -16.86 -4.94
CA ALA A 182 -4.50 -17.35 -6.18
C ALA A 182 -2.97 -17.20 -6.21
N VAL A 183 -2.33 -18.10 -6.98
CA VAL A 183 -0.90 -18.01 -7.35
C VAL A 183 -0.60 -16.63 -7.94
N SER A 184 0.55 -16.05 -7.57
CA SER A 184 0.91 -14.67 -7.94
C SER A 184 0.80 -14.43 -9.44
N GLY A 185 -0.01 -13.46 -9.84
CA GLY A 185 -0.25 -13.11 -11.25
C GLY A 185 -1.26 -13.99 -12.01
N LYS A 186 -1.87 -14.99 -11.37
CA LYS A 186 -2.69 -16.01 -12.03
C LYS A 186 -4.07 -16.15 -11.38
N CYS A 187 -4.90 -15.11 -11.46
CA CYS A 187 -6.26 -15.12 -10.90
C CYS A 187 -7.34 -14.97 -11.99
N TYR A 188 -8.18 -16.00 -12.13
CA TYR A 188 -9.22 -16.08 -13.16
C TYR A 188 -10.65 -16.04 -12.62
N ILE A 189 -10.85 -16.07 -11.30
CA ILE A 189 -12.19 -16.19 -10.69
C ILE A 189 -13.16 -15.09 -11.16
N SER A 190 -12.69 -13.85 -11.23
CA SER A 190 -13.50 -12.71 -11.67
C SER A 190 -13.73 -12.71 -13.19
N LEU A 191 -12.81 -13.29 -13.96
CA LEU A 191 -12.97 -13.45 -15.40
C LEU A 191 -14.05 -14.50 -15.68
N ASP A 192 -13.94 -15.65 -15.03
CA ASP A 192 -14.88 -16.76 -15.17
C ASP A 192 -16.32 -16.38 -14.77
N ASN A 193 -16.49 -15.70 -13.64
CA ASN A 193 -17.82 -15.41 -13.09
C ASN A 193 -18.50 -14.15 -13.65
N ALA A 194 -17.74 -13.20 -14.20
CA ALA A 194 -18.26 -11.88 -14.55
C ALA A 194 -17.63 -11.26 -15.80
N ASN A 195 -16.78 -12.01 -16.52
CA ASN A 195 -15.98 -11.52 -17.64
C ASN A 195 -15.16 -10.26 -17.29
N LYS A 196 -14.67 -10.16 -16.04
CA LYS A 196 -13.82 -9.06 -15.56
C LYS A 196 -12.47 -9.59 -15.08
N SER A 197 -11.43 -9.42 -15.89
CA SER A 197 -10.09 -9.94 -15.58
C SER A 197 -9.38 -9.16 -14.46
N ALA A 198 -8.99 -9.88 -13.40
CA ALA A 198 -8.13 -9.34 -12.35
C ALA A 198 -6.73 -8.96 -12.87
N ASN A 199 -6.25 -9.64 -13.91
CA ASN A 199 -4.97 -9.37 -14.56
C ASN A 199 -5.01 -8.11 -15.46
N LYS A 200 -6.20 -7.51 -15.64
CA LYS A 200 -6.43 -6.19 -16.26
C LYS A 200 -6.95 -5.14 -15.28
N GLY A 201 -6.76 -5.33 -13.97
CA GLY A 201 -7.20 -4.37 -12.95
C GLY A 201 -8.71 -4.34 -12.68
N ALA A 202 -9.48 -5.31 -13.20
CA ALA A 202 -10.93 -5.39 -13.04
C ALA A 202 -11.38 -6.45 -12.02
N CYS A 203 -10.59 -6.71 -10.97
CA CYS A 203 -10.92 -7.72 -9.97
C CYS A 203 -12.16 -7.34 -9.15
N LEU A 204 -13.20 -8.17 -9.17
CA LEU A 204 -14.42 -8.00 -8.37
C LEU A 204 -14.38 -8.69 -6.99
N GLN A 205 -13.21 -9.20 -6.61
CA GLN A 205 -12.93 -9.76 -5.28
C GLN A 205 -13.91 -10.89 -4.86
N TYR A 206 -14.31 -11.76 -5.79
CA TYR A 206 -15.17 -12.92 -5.50
C TYR A 206 -14.62 -13.79 -4.36
N CYS A 207 -13.30 -13.99 -4.29
CA CYS A 207 -12.66 -14.73 -3.21
C CYS A 207 -12.87 -14.13 -1.80
N ARG A 208 -13.36 -12.88 -1.70
CA ARG A 208 -13.61 -12.19 -0.42
C ARG A 208 -15.07 -12.24 0.03
N ARG A 209 -15.94 -12.93 -0.72
CA ARG A 209 -17.36 -13.11 -0.41
C ARG A 209 -17.58 -14.33 0.50
N PRO A 210 -18.70 -14.38 1.24
CA PRO A 210 -19.13 -15.60 1.93
C PRO A 210 -19.65 -16.63 0.92
N TYR A 211 -19.38 -17.91 1.18
CA TYR A 211 -19.84 -19.04 0.37
C TYR A 211 -20.45 -20.12 1.25
N LYS A 212 -21.43 -20.82 0.69
CA LYS A 212 -22.00 -22.06 1.21
C LYS A 212 -21.39 -23.23 0.43
N VAL A 213 -20.88 -24.25 1.13
CA VAL A 213 -20.24 -25.42 0.52
C VAL A 213 -21.16 -26.62 0.64
N THR A 214 -21.50 -27.20 -0.50
CA THR A 214 -22.37 -28.38 -0.58
C THR A 214 -21.65 -29.47 -1.36
N ASP A 215 -21.52 -30.65 -0.76
CA ASP A 215 -21.14 -31.86 -1.47
C ASP A 215 -22.24 -32.19 -2.47
N ILE A 216 -21.88 -32.28 -3.75
CA ILE A 216 -22.82 -32.51 -4.85
C ILE A 216 -23.31 -33.96 -4.83
N ASP A 217 -22.45 -34.91 -4.48
CA ASP A 217 -22.77 -36.33 -4.56
C ASP A 217 -23.53 -36.80 -3.30
N GLY A 218 -23.10 -36.33 -2.12
CA GLY A 218 -23.72 -36.68 -0.85
C GLY A 218 -24.79 -35.70 -0.35
N GLY A 219 -24.97 -34.55 -1.01
CA GLY A 219 -25.92 -33.50 -0.61
C GLY A 219 -25.62 -32.84 0.74
N THR A 220 -24.51 -33.20 1.38
CA THR A 220 -24.13 -32.70 2.70
C THR A 220 -23.60 -31.28 2.58
N GLU A 221 -24.21 -30.38 3.33
CA GLU A 221 -23.71 -29.02 3.47
C GLU A 221 -22.70 -28.95 4.62
N LEU A 222 -21.50 -28.47 4.32
CA LEU A 222 -20.50 -28.22 5.35
C LEU A 222 -20.84 -26.90 6.06
N VAL A 223 -21.00 -26.98 7.38
CA VAL A 223 -21.00 -25.78 8.23
C VAL A 223 -19.55 -25.29 8.30
N VAL A 224 -19.20 -24.37 7.39
CA VAL A 224 -17.90 -23.71 7.42
C VAL A 224 -17.98 -22.50 8.34
N ASP A 225 -17.19 -22.50 9.41
CA ASP A 225 -17.06 -21.34 10.29
C ASP A 225 -16.74 -20.07 9.48
N ASN A 226 -17.56 -19.05 9.69
CA ASN A 226 -17.49 -17.72 9.06
C ASN A 226 -17.68 -17.67 7.53
N GLN A 227 -17.99 -18.78 6.83
CA GLN A 227 -18.31 -18.83 5.39
C GLN A 227 -17.21 -18.29 4.43
N TYR A 228 -16.04 -17.88 4.92
CA TYR A 228 -14.96 -17.23 4.17
C TYR A 228 -13.87 -18.20 3.72
N ILE A 229 -14.25 -19.25 2.99
CA ILE A 229 -13.34 -20.31 2.52
C ILE A 229 -12.20 -19.86 1.59
N MET A 230 -12.30 -18.64 1.04
CA MET A 230 -11.41 -18.16 -0.01
C MET A 230 -10.70 -16.83 0.32
N SER A 231 -10.97 -16.27 1.49
CA SER A 231 -10.54 -14.92 1.86
C SER A 231 -9.34 -14.96 2.82
N PRO A 232 -8.10 -14.87 2.34
CA PRO A 232 -6.94 -14.91 3.21
C PRO A 232 -6.91 -13.70 4.15
N LYS A 233 -6.31 -13.88 5.33
CA LYS A 233 -5.86 -12.78 6.20
C LYS A 233 -4.82 -11.91 5.47
N ASP A 234 -4.61 -10.69 5.95
CA ASP A 234 -3.60 -9.79 5.38
C ASP A 234 -2.19 -10.23 5.81
N LEU A 235 -1.22 -10.10 4.90
CA LEU A 235 0.19 -10.35 5.17
C LEU A 235 0.71 -9.34 6.19
N LYS A 236 1.50 -9.80 7.17
CA LYS A 236 2.25 -8.94 8.09
C LYS A 236 3.55 -9.63 8.49
N THR A 237 4.68 -9.09 8.07
CA THR A 237 6.00 -9.66 8.40
C THR A 237 6.71 -8.96 9.56
N ILE A 238 6.06 -8.01 10.25
CA ILE A 238 6.71 -7.17 11.27
C ILE A 238 7.35 -7.99 12.41
N ASP A 239 6.77 -9.14 12.75
CA ASP A 239 7.23 -9.99 13.85
C ASP A 239 8.54 -10.73 13.53
N PHE A 240 8.80 -10.95 12.24
CA PHE A 240 9.95 -11.68 11.71
C PHE A 240 10.67 -10.90 10.60
N LEU A 241 10.63 -9.56 10.68
CA LEU A 241 11.27 -8.68 9.70
C LEU A 241 12.78 -8.92 9.61
N ASP A 242 13.43 -9.26 10.72
CA ASP A 242 14.81 -9.75 10.77
C ASP A 242 15.08 -10.85 9.75
N LYS A 243 14.21 -11.87 9.67
CA LYS A 243 14.34 -12.96 8.69
C LYS A 243 14.16 -12.49 7.25
N VAL A 244 13.31 -11.49 7.01
CA VAL A 244 13.11 -10.89 5.68
C VAL A 244 14.38 -10.17 5.23
N LEU A 245 14.99 -9.40 6.12
CA LEU A 245 16.24 -8.68 5.86
C LEU A 245 17.42 -9.65 5.68
N ASP A 246 17.52 -10.68 6.54
CA ASP A 246 18.54 -11.73 6.47
C ASP A 246 18.45 -12.57 5.20
N ALA A 247 17.25 -12.72 4.63
CA ALA A 247 17.04 -13.35 3.32
C ALA A 247 17.60 -12.50 2.17
N GLY A 248 18.09 -11.29 2.43
CA GLY A 248 18.76 -10.44 1.47
C GLY A 248 17.83 -9.55 0.65
N VAL A 249 16.56 -9.41 1.04
CA VAL A 249 15.60 -8.48 0.42
C VAL A 249 16.12 -7.04 0.55
N ARG A 250 15.89 -6.22 -0.48
CA ARG A 250 16.28 -4.78 -0.48
C ARG A 250 15.10 -3.84 -0.57
N VAL A 251 14.03 -4.25 -1.24
CA VAL A 251 12.82 -3.45 -1.38
C VAL A 251 11.69 -4.11 -0.61
N LEU A 252 11.22 -3.44 0.44
CA LEU A 252 10.10 -3.85 1.27
C LEU A 252 8.84 -3.16 0.75
N LYS A 253 8.01 -3.91 0.05
CA LYS A 253 6.80 -3.40 -0.59
C LYS A 253 5.59 -3.53 0.30
N ILE A 254 4.90 -2.42 0.52
CA ILE A 254 3.60 -2.40 1.20
C ILE A 254 2.50 -2.48 0.13
N GLU A 255 1.56 -3.43 0.27
CA GLU A 255 0.36 -3.51 -0.56
C GLU A 255 -0.73 -2.59 0.00
N GLY A 256 -1.43 -1.85 -0.87
CA GLY A 256 -2.57 -1.05 -0.42
C GLY A 256 -2.85 0.23 -1.19
N ARG A 257 -2.71 0.28 -2.52
CA ARG A 257 -2.94 1.53 -3.29
C ARG A 257 -4.35 2.10 -3.16
N GLY A 258 -5.34 1.26 -2.87
CA GLY A 258 -6.71 1.69 -2.57
C GLY A 258 -6.99 1.89 -1.07
N ARG A 259 -5.95 1.97 -0.23
CA ARG A 259 -6.09 2.22 1.21
C ARG A 259 -6.01 3.72 1.49
N SER A 260 -6.50 4.08 2.67
CA SER A 260 -6.54 5.47 3.12
C SER A 260 -5.15 6.01 3.46
N ALA A 261 -5.03 7.34 3.51
CA ALA A 261 -3.76 8.01 3.78
C ALA A 261 -3.17 7.62 5.14
N GLU A 262 -4.02 7.48 6.18
CA GLU A 262 -3.58 7.04 7.51
C GLU A 262 -3.06 5.60 7.53
N TYR A 263 -3.64 4.70 6.71
CA TYR A 263 -3.07 3.35 6.53
C TYR A 263 -1.65 3.45 5.96
N VAL A 264 -1.47 4.24 4.90
CA VAL A 264 -0.17 4.40 4.25
C VAL A 264 0.85 4.99 5.21
N LYS A 265 0.50 6.06 5.95
CA LYS A 265 1.38 6.69 6.96
C LYS A 265 1.78 5.70 8.06
N THR A 266 0.81 5.07 8.71
CA THR A 266 1.06 4.18 9.86
C THR A 266 1.88 2.97 9.48
N VAL A 267 1.52 2.28 8.39
CA VAL A 267 2.24 1.07 7.96
C VAL A 267 3.67 1.43 7.54
N THR A 268 3.84 2.48 6.75
CA THR A 268 5.17 2.93 6.30
C THR A 268 6.06 3.28 7.49
N LYS A 269 5.56 4.12 8.41
CA LYS A 269 6.29 4.54 9.62
C LYS A 269 6.70 3.34 10.46
N THR A 270 5.78 2.40 10.65
CA THR A 270 6.01 1.20 11.47
C THR A 270 7.12 0.34 10.89
N TYR A 271 7.10 0.05 9.59
CA TYR A 271 8.17 -0.71 8.94
C TYR A 271 9.49 0.05 8.91
N LYS A 272 9.48 1.37 8.70
CA LYS A 272 10.69 2.20 8.74
C LYS A 272 11.37 2.15 10.12
N GLN A 273 10.58 2.25 11.19
CA GLN A 273 11.06 2.11 12.57
C GLN A 273 11.61 0.71 12.84
N ALA A 274 10.91 -0.33 12.38
CA ALA A 274 11.34 -1.71 12.59
C ALA A 274 12.65 -2.05 11.85
N VAL A 275 12.82 -1.56 10.62
CA VAL A 275 14.10 -1.69 9.89
C VAL A 275 15.21 -0.95 10.63
N LYS A 276 14.96 0.27 11.12
CA LYS A 276 15.96 1.02 11.90
C LYS A 276 16.37 0.26 13.16
N ALA A 277 15.38 -0.22 13.92
CA ALA A 277 15.58 -1.00 15.12
C ALA A 277 16.38 -2.29 14.87
N TYR A 278 16.18 -2.97 13.73
CA TYR A 278 17.01 -4.12 13.36
C TYR A 278 18.50 -3.76 13.23
N PHE A 279 18.83 -2.64 12.57
CA PHE A 279 20.24 -2.22 12.42
C PHE A 279 20.84 -1.66 13.72
N ASP A 280 20.03 -1.08 14.60
CA ASP A 280 20.48 -0.55 15.89
C ASP A 280 20.56 -1.62 17.00
N GLY A 281 20.14 -2.87 16.72
CA GLY A 281 20.07 -3.94 17.71
C GLY A 281 18.88 -3.82 18.68
N GLU A 282 17.86 -3.03 18.33
CA GLU A 282 16.65 -2.76 19.13
C GLU A 282 15.40 -3.50 18.60
N PHE A 283 15.56 -4.53 17.78
CA PHE A 283 14.46 -5.35 17.27
C PHE A 283 13.96 -6.38 18.32
N THR A 284 13.55 -5.85 19.47
CA THR A 284 13.12 -6.60 20.66
C THR A 284 11.62 -6.95 20.61
N GLN A 285 11.19 -7.88 21.46
CA GLN A 285 9.77 -8.24 21.57
C GLN A 285 8.90 -7.04 21.99
N GLU A 286 9.37 -6.20 22.90
CA GLU A 286 8.64 -5.01 23.36
C GLU A 286 8.34 -4.05 22.19
N ASN A 287 9.31 -3.82 21.31
CA ASN A 287 9.11 -2.97 20.15
C ASN A 287 8.17 -3.62 19.11
N LYS A 288 8.26 -4.94 18.92
CA LYS A 288 7.31 -5.70 18.10
C LYS A 288 5.87 -5.54 18.61
N ASP A 289 5.66 -5.63 19.92
CA ASP A 289 4.33 -5.49 20.52
C ASP A 289 3.76 -4.07 20.29
N LYS A 290 4.58 -3.03 20.41
CA LYS A 290 4.20 -1.65 20.08
C LYS A 290 3.78 -1.53 18.61
N TRP A 291 4.59 -2.05 17.68
CA TRP A 291 4.26 -2.01 16.25
C TRP A 291 3.01 -2.81 15.91
N ASN A 292 2.81 -3.96 16.54
CA ASN A 292 1.58 -4.74 16.37
C ASN A 292 0.34 -3.96 16.81
N LYS A 293 0.44 -3.25 17.93
CA LYS A 293 -0.66 -2.38 18.40
C LYS A 293 -0.95 -1.28 17.37
N GLU A 294 0.06 -0.61 16.83
CA GLU A 294 -0.13 0.44 15.82
C GLU A 294 -0.75 -0.11 14.52
N LEU A 295 -0.23 -1.23 14.00
CA LEU A 295 -0.77 -1.86 12.80
C LEU A 295 -2.21 -2.35 12.98
N SER A 296 -2.61 -2.70 14.21
CA SER A 296 -3.99 -3.12 14.52
C SER A 296 -5.01 -1.97 14.37
N LYS A 297 -4.57 -0.70 14.45
CA LYS A 297 -5.46 0.47 14.38
C LYS A 297 -5.93 0.80 12.97
N VAL A 298 -5.18 0.37 11.96
CA VAL A 298 -5.50 0.64 10.55
C VAL A 298 -6.14 -0.57 9.89
N TYR A 299 -6.76 -0.37 8.72
CA TYR A 299 -7.48 -1.41 8.00
C TYR A 299 -6.66 -2.69 7.88
N ASN A 300 -7.23 -3.81 8.34
CA ASN A 300 -6.67 -5.14 8.19
C ASN A 300 -7.81 -6.17 8.18
N ARG A 301 -7.56 -7.41 7.76
CA ARG A 301 -8.53 -8.52 7.80
C ARG A 301 -8.10 -9.62 8.77
N GLY A 302 -7.38 -9.24 9.83
CA GLY A 302 -6.52 -10.15 10.58
C GLY A 302 -5.18 -10.32 9.88
N PHE A 303 -4.20 -10.84 10.63
CA PHE A 303 -2.83 -10.95 10.16
C PHE A 303 -2.40 -12.41 9.99
N TRP A 304 -1.58 -12.64 8.97
CA TRP A 304 -0.92 -13.89 8.69
C TRP A 304 0.53 -13.65 8.25
N ASP A 305 1.42 -14.56 8.62
CA ASP A 305 2.84 -14.52 8.25
C ASP A 305 3.07 -14.78 6.75
N GLY A 306 2.04 -15.29 6.06
CA GLY A 306 2.15 -15.68 4.66
C GLY A 306 2.93 -16.98 4.47
N TYR A 307 3.20 -17.30 3.21
CA TYR A 307 3.99 -18.48 2.81
C TYR A 307 5.47 -18.40 3.22
N TYR A 308 5.90 -17.25 3.74
CA TYR A 308 7.29 -16.92 4.00
C TYR A 308 7.98 -17.85 5.00
N LEU A 309 7.23 -18.36 5.98
CA LEU A 309 7.73 -19.30 6.98
C LEU A 309 7.38 -20.77 6.65
N GLY A 310 7.05 -21.07 5.38
CA GLY A 310 6.73 -22.42 4.94
C GLY A 310 5.40 -22.97 5.45
N GLN A 311 4.50 -22.08 5.89
CA GLN A 311 3.19 -22.48 6.41
C GLN A 311 2.30 -23.12 5.33
N THR A 312 1.49 -24.09 5.74
CA THR A 312 0.45 -24.67 4.89
C THR A 312 -0.67 -23.67 4.62
N ILE A 313 -1.38 -23.83 3.50
CA ILE A 313 -2.54 -23.00 3.15
C ILE A 313 -3.62 -23.17 4.23
N GLY A 314 -4.23 -22.09 4.72
CA GLY A 314 -5.38 -22.22 5.63
C GLY A 314 -5.79 -21.03 6.51
N GLU A 315 -5.08 -19.90 6.48
CA GLU A 315 -5.40 -18.77 7.36
C GLU A 315 -6.43 -17.81 6.73
N TRP A 316 -7.71 -18.06 7.04
CA TRP A 316 -8.85 -17.31 6.52
C TRP A 316 -9.34 -16.25 7.51
N THR A 317 -9.90 -15.16 6.99
CA THR A 317 -10.50 -14.15 7.85
C THR A 317 -11.81 -14.65 8.47
N GLU A 318 -12.02 -14.32 9.74
CA GLU A 318 -13.23 -14.72 10.49
C GLU A 318 -14.41 -13.76 10.29
N LYS A 319 -14.18 -12.56 9.75
CA LYS A 319 -15.21 -11.51 9.66
C LYS A 319 -15.16 -10.78 8.32
N TYR A 320 -16.31 -10.28 7.87
CA TYR A 320 -16.39 -9.37 6.72
C TYR A 320 -15.75 -8.01 7.06
N GLY A 321 -15.16 -7.35 6.07
CA GLY A 321 -14.73 -5.96 6.23
C GLY A 321 -13.39 -5.79 6.96
N SER A 322 -13.29 -4.74 7.77
CA SER A 322 -12.06 -4.35 8.50
C SER A 322 -12.08 -4.90 9.92
N ARG A 323 -10.94 -5.40 10.41
CA ARG A 323 -10.66 -5.72 11.82
C ARG A 323 -9.79 -4.63 12.49
N ALA A 324 -9.78 -3.42 11.93
CA ALA A 324 -9.14 -2.28 12.57
C ALA A 324 -9.78 -2.02 13.94
N THR A 325 -8.96 -1.77 14.96
CA THR A 325 -9.44 -1.46 16.31
C THR A 325 -10.05 -0.06 16.42
N LYS A 326 -9.84 0.78 15.41
CA LYS A 326 -10.38 2.14 15.29
C LYS A 326 -11.15 2.31 13.98
N VAL A 327 -12.22 3.09 14.05
CA VAL A 327 -12.98 3.55 12.88
C VAL A 327 -13.02 5.07 12.86
N LYS A 328 -13.11 5.66 11.66
CA LYS A 328 -13.23 7.11 11.50
C LYS A 328 -14.58 7.46 10.89
N GLU A 329 -15.20 8.50 11.42
CA GLU A 329 -16.47 9.03 10.96
C GLU A 329 -16.27 10.45 10.44
N PHE A 330 -16.71 10.73 9.21
CA PHE A 330 -16.66 12.09 8.67
C PHE A 330 -17.62 12.98 9.45
N ILE A 331 -17.15 14.14 9.89
CA ILE A 331 -17.94 15.09 10.69
C ILE A 331 -17.95 16.51 10.13
N GLY A 332 -16.99 16.90 9.28
CA GLY A 332 -16.96 18.25 8.74
C GLY A 332 -15.80 18.56 7.81
N THR A 333 -15.75 19.81 7.35
CA THR A 333 -14.75 20.30 6.39
C THR A 333 -14.10 21.58 6.92
N ILE A 334 -12.79 21.72 6.72
CA ILE A 334 -12.03 22.92 7.07
C ILE A 334 -12.42 24.06 6.12
N THR A 335 -12.90 25.17 6.68
CA THR A 335 -13.33 26.35 5.92
C THR A 335 -12.25 27.41 5.85
N ASN A 336 -11.42 27.53 6.89
CA ASN A 336 -10.33 28.50 6.94
C ASN A 336 -9.18 28.04 7.86
N TYR A 337 -8.01 28.65 7.72
CA TYR A 337 -6.88 28.46 8.62
C TYR A 337 -6.22 29.80 8.97
N PHE A 338 -6.20 30.14 10.25
CA PHE A 338 -5.61 31.35 10.79
C PHE A 338 -4.16 31.08 11.22
N LYS A 339 -3.22 31.34 10.31
CA LYS A 339 -1.80 30.97 10.46
C LYS A 339 -1.12 31.59 11.68
N ASP A 340 -1.43 32.86 12.00
CA ASP A 340 -0.72 33.58 13.08
C ASP A 340 -1.01 33.03 14.48
N ILE A 341 -2.16 32.36 14.65
CA ILE A 341 -2.60 31.76 15.91
C ILE A 341 -2.70 30.24 15.84
N ASN A 342 -2.35 29.63 14.70
CA ASN A 342 -2.46 28.20 14.44
C ASN A 342 -3.86 27.61 14.73
N VAL A 343 -4.90 28.25 14.20
CA VAL A 343 -6.29 27.82 14.41
C VAL A 343 -6.93 27.44 13.09
N ALA A 344 -7.58 26.27 13.04
CA ALA A 344 -8.41 25.85 11.92
C ALA A 344 -9.89 26.14 12.22
N GLU A 345 -10.57 26.76 11.26
CA GLU A 345 -12.03 26.89 11.27
C GLU A 345 -12.64 25.72 10.53
N VAL A 346 -13.66 25.12 11.12
CA VAL A 346 -14.34 23.92 10.66
C VAL A 346 -15.83 24.21 10.55
N ARG A 347 -16.45 23.74 9.46
CA ARG A 347 -17.90 23.57 9.39
C ARG A 347 -18.26 22.14 9.79
N LEU A 348 -19.03 21.97 10.87
CA LEU A 348 -19.53 20.65 11.24
C LEU A 348 -20.75 20.29 10.40
N GLU A 349 -20.64 19.24 9.60
CA GLU A 349 -21.66 18.79 8.64
C GLU A 349 -22.51 17.63 9.21
N THR A 350 -21.91 16.81 10.07
CA THR A 350 -22.53 15.62 10.66
C THR A 350 -22.04 15.38 12.08
N GLY A 351 -22.89 14.77 12.90
CA GLY A 351 -22.54 14.34 14.25
C GLY A 351 -22.23 15.50 15.20
N GLU A 352 -21.29 15.24 16.10
CA GLU A 352 -20.85 16.14 17.15
C GLU A 352 -19.37 15.89 17.48
N LEU A 353 -18.71 16.90 18.02
CA LEU A 353 -17.32 16.84 18.46
C LEU A 353 -17.20 17.45 19.85
N THR A 354 -16.55 16.74 20.78
CA THR A 354 -16.41 17.11 22.18
C THR A 354 -14.91 17.23 22.52
N ILE A 355 -14.58 18.06 23.50
CA ILE A 355 -13.22 18.09 24.07
C ILE A 355 -12.83 16.68 24.55
N GLY A 356 -11.61 16.26 24.22
CA GLY A 356 -11.07 14.92 24.49
C GLY A 356 -11.28 13.90 23.37
N ASP A 357 -12.05 14.21 22.33
CA ASP A 357 -12.18 13.33 21.17
C ASP A 357 -10.88 13.29 20.33
N ASP A 358 -10.52 12.10 19.87
CA ASP A 358 -9.45 11.92 18.88
C ASP A 358 -9.96 12.23 17.47
N ILE A 359 -9.18 12.98 16.69
CA ILE A 359 -9.52 13.40 15.34
C ILE A 359 -8.45 13.06 14.31
N ILE A 360 -8.89 12.94 13.05
CA ILE A 360 -8.02 12.94 11.87
C ILE A 360 -8.49 14.03 10.91
N ILE A 361 -7.56 14.85 10.43
CA ILE A 361 -7.80 15.76 9.30
C ILE A 361 -7.02 15.26 8.09
N LEU A 362 -7.72 15.09 6.96
CA LEU A 362 -7.14 14.62 5.69
C LEU A 362 -7.17 15.70 4.62
N GLY A 363 -6.02 15.94 4.01
CA GLY A 363 -5.83 16.96 2.98
C GLY A 363 -4.86 16.57 1.89
N LYS A 364 -5.06 17.06 0.67
CA LYS A 364 -4.17 16.75 -0.47
C LYS A 364 -2.73 17.22 -0.23
N THR A 365 -2.57 18.33 0.47
CA THR A 365 -1.28 18.91 0.83
C THR A 365 -0.93 18.64 2.30
N THR A 366 -1.92 18.64 3.19
CA THR A 366 -1.75 18.37 4.62
C THR A 366 -1.39 16.90 4.91
N GLY A 367 -1.83 15.97 4.06
CA GLY A 367 -1.70 14.54 4.31
C GLY A 367 -2.59 14.09 5.44
N VAL A 368 -2.00 13.54 6.50
CA VAL A 368 -2.68 13.01 7.67
C VAL A 368 -2.26 13.79 8.92
N TYR A 369 -3.17 14.62 9.42
CA TYR A 369 -3.06 15.28 10.72
C TYR A 369 -3.86 14.50 11.76
N GLU A 370 -3.27 14.29 12.93
CA GLU A 370 -3.85 13.52 14.04
C GLU A 370 -3.69 14.33 15.33
N ASP A 371 -4.76 14.53 16.09
CA ASP A 371 -4.70 15.21 17.39
C ASP A 371 -5.87 14.79 18.28
N THR A 372 -5.78 15.12 19.56
CA THR A 372 -6.90 15.04 20.50
C THR A 372 -7.42 16.45 20.73
N ILE A 373 -8.74 16.66 20.65
CA ILE A 373 -9.34 17.99 20.82
C ILE A 373 -9.11 18.50 22.24
N LYS A 374 -8.45 19.66 22.35
CA LYS A 374 -8.16 20.32 23.64
C LYS A 374 -9.05 21.53 23.89
N GLU A 375 -9.54 22.16 22.83
CA GLU A 375 -10.34 23.37 22.88
C GLU A 375 -11.24 23.44 21.65
N ILE A 376 -12.49 23.85 21.85
CA ILE A 376 -13.45 24.15 20.78
C ILE A 376 -13.99 25.54 21.03
N ARG A 377 -14.01 26.38 20.00
CA ARG A 377 -14.66 27.70 20.06
C ARG A 377 -15.76 27.84 19.03
N VAL A 378 -16.94 28.23 19.45
CA VAL A 378 -18.08 28.62 18.59
C VAL A 378 -18.40 30.08 18.91
N ASP A 379 -18.48 30.93 17.87
CA ASP A 379 -18.71 32.37 18.02
C ASP A 379 -17.78 33.03 19.07
N LEU A 380 -16.49 32.66 19.04
CA LEU A 380 -15.43 33.11 19.97
C LEU A 380 -15.57 32.66 21.43
N LEU A 381 -16.61 31.89 21.78
CA LEU A 381 -16.81 31.35 23.11
C LEU A 381 -16.26 29.92 23.18
N SER A 382 -15.55 29.60 24.27
CA SER A 382 -15.12 28.23 24.55
C SER A 382 -16.35 27.38 24.87
N VAL A 383 -16.49 26.26 24.18
CA VAL A 383 -17.59 25.30 24.39
C VAL A 383 -17.01 23.91 24.62
N GLU A 384 -17.71 23.09 25.40
CA GLU A 384 -17.34 21.68 25.61
C GLU A 384 -17.54 20.84 24.34
N LYS A 385 -18.45 21.28 23.46
CA LYS A 385 -18.94 20.49 22.34
C LYS A 385 -19.45 21.36 21.20
N ALA A 386 -19.14 20.96 19.97
CA ALA A 386 -19.73 21.47 18.73
C ALA A 386 -20.73 20.44 18.16
N VAL A 387 -21.82 20.92 17.57
CA VAL A 387 -22.89 20.10 16.97
C VAL A 387 -23.09 20.42 15.49
N LYS A 388 -23.81 19.54 14.79
CA LYS A 388 -24.08 19.69 13.36
C LYS A 388 -24.65 21.08 13.06
N GLY A 389 -24.03 21.75 12.09
CA GLY A 389 -24.37 23.11 11.66
C GLY A 389 -23.44 24.18 12.22
N ASP A 390 -22.70 23.88 13.29
CA ASP A 390 -21.78 24.83 13.89
C ASP A 390 -20.60 25.15 12.97
N MET A 391 -20.21 26.41 13.00
CA MET A 391 -18.91 26.87 12.54
C MET A 391 -18.04 27.05 13.78
N PHE A 392 -17.04 26.19 13.94
CA PHE A 392 -16.20 26.19 15.14
C PHE A 392 -14.72 26.27 14.79
N SER A 393 -13.91 26.62 15.77
CA SER A 393 -12.46 26.75 15.63
C SER A 393 -11.74 25.84 16.62
N ILE A 394 -10.66 25.22 16.17
CA ILE A 394 -9.78 24.37 16.98
C ILE A 394 -8.32 24.77 16.79
N PRO A 395 -7.49 24.76 17.84
CA PRO A 395 -6.05 24.92 17.70
C PRO A 395 -5.45 23.69 17.02
N THR A 396 -4.43 23.91 16.18
CA THR A 396 -3.68 22.83 15.54
C THR A 396 -2.18 23.04 15.68
N HIS A 397 -1.42 21.94 15.73
CA HIS A 397 0.04 22.01 15.85
C HIS A 397 0.77 21.98 14.49
N GLU A 398 0.03 21.78 13.40
CA GLU A 398 0.51 21.85 12.02
C GLU A 398 -0.41 22.74 11.19
N ILE A 399 0.07 23.14 10.01
CA ILE A 399 -0.71 23.92 9.04
C ILE A 399 -1.76 23.03 8.40
N ILE A 400 -3.03 23.41 8.53
CA ILE A 400 -4.16 22.77 7.86
C ILE A 400 -4.59 23.60 6.65
N ARG A 401 -5.18 22.98 5.64
CA ARG A 401 -5.64 23.65 4.42
C ARG A 401 -7.16 23.68 4.35
N ARG A 402 -7.66 24.76 3.75
CA ARG A 402 -9.07 24.89 3.40
C ARG A 402 -9.47 23.74 2.47
N GLY A 403 -10.61 23.12 2.77
CA GLY A 403 -11.13 21.96 2.05
C GLY A 403 -10.65 20.62 2.59
N ASP A 404 -9.74 20.60 3.57
CA ASP A 404 -9.38 19.37 4.26
C ASP A 404 -10.59 18.81 5.02
N LYS A 405 -10.65 17.49 5.15
CA LYS A 405 -11.79 16.77 5.72
C LYS A 405 -11.49 16.35 7.15
N LEU A 406 -12.38 16.70 8.08
CA LEU A 406 -12.31 16.34 9.48
C LEU A 406 -13.09 15.05 9.75
N TYR A 407 -12.44 14.13 10.46
CA TYR A 407 -12.99 12.88 10.92
C TYR A 407 -12.82 12.74 12.43
N LYS A 408 -13.84 12.20 13.11
CA LYS A 408 -13.75 11.76 14.51
C LYS A 408 -13.36 10.28 14.56
N ILE A 409 -12.42 9.92 15.43
CA ILE A 409 -12.02 8.53 15.66
C ILE A 409 -12.88 7.94 16.77
N LYS A 410 -13.34 6.70 16.58
CA LYS A 410 -14.04 5.89 17.59
C LYS A 410 -13.42 4.51 17.69
N ASP A 411 -13.58 3.86 18.84
CA ASP A 411 -13.30 2.43 18.95
C ASP A 411 -14.23 1.64 18.04
N ALA A 412 -13.68 0.64 17.36
CA ALA A 412 -14.48 -0.28 16.57
C ALA A 412 -15.32 -1.17 17.51
N GLU A 413 -16.60 -1.35 17.21
CA GLU A 413 -17.41 -2.41 17.82
C GLU A 413 -16.92 -3.75 17.25
N ILE A 414 -16.05 -4.45 18.00
CA ILE A 414 -15.40 -5.70 17.57
C ILE A 414 -16.29 -6.91 17.80
#